data_AF-A0A8T4T8P4-F1
#
_entry.id   AF-A0A8T4T8P4-F1
#
_cell.length_a   1.000
_cell.length_b   1.000
_cell.length_c   1.000
_cell.angle_alpha   90.00
_cell.angle_beta   90.00
_cell.angle_gamma   90.00
#
_symmetry.space_group_name_H-M   'P 1'
#
loop_
_entity.id
_entity.type
_entity.pdbx_description
1 polymer ?
#
loop_
_entity_poly.entity_id
_entity_poly.type
_entity_poly.pdbx_seq_one_letter_code
_entity_poly.pdbx_strand_id
1 'polypeptide(L)'
;MAKKQVVKNVQLNQIVISLLRLIKRLIKEESNAFLRVARGRAIVRGVDRDLAVIDADSIKILSGFDITEKIAASGNNCTIDNKKVARFLTSLSGRIIRLNHIGLSYSCASIRQEIMQYKKALETSNFKLYEEPSGSKNKWLFIGDTKNWNAPLFEIVLTQRKNAEITKWTPHFQIDIDSTLSVEELNTALEKTFGAGFDWKLTIKNYGTVLGMKILGSTNGTKLCLGIGTNLRNTEYHRKRVLKELK
;
A
#
# COMPACT_ATOMS: atom_id res chain seq x y z
N MET A 1 8.42 21.28 26.64
CA MET A 1 7.80 20.65 25.46
C MET A 1 7.10 19.37 25.90
N ALA A 2 5.77 19.30 25.85
CA ALA A 2 5.04 18.08 26.15
C ALA A 2 5.30 17.03 25.06
N LYS A 3 5.75 15.82 25.43
CA LYS A 3 5.84 14.68 24.50
C LYS A 3 4.42 14.38 24.01
N LYS A 4 4.13 14.70 22.76
CA LYS A 4 2.86 14.35 22.11
C LYS A 4 2.78 12.82 22.12
N GLN A 5 1.85 12.25 22.89
CA GLN A 5 1.68 10.80 22.97
C GLN A 5 1.29 10.29 21.59
N VAL A 6 2.14 9.47 20.97
CA VAL A 6 1.85 8.85 19.68
C VAL A 6 0.71 7.88 19.87
N VAL A 7 -0.48 8.22 19.37
CA VAL A 7 -1.62 7.30 19.34
C VAL A 7 -1.30 6.22 18.32
N LYS A 8 -0.91 5.03 18.80
CA LYS A 8 -0.61 3.88 17.94
C LYS A 8 -1.89 3.40 17.26
N ASN A 9 -1.85 3.17 15.95
CA ASN A 9 -3.01 2.73 15.19
C ASN A 9 -3.18 1.19 15.23
N VAL A 10 -3.29 0.64 16.45
CA VAL A 10 -3.29 -0.82 16.69
C VAL A 10 -4.42 -1.52 15.93
N GLN A 11 -5.59 -0.89 15.89
CA GLN A 11 -6.75 -1.40 15.18
C GLN A 11 -6.49 -1.50 13.67
N LEU A 12 -5.88 -0.47 13.05
CA LEU A 12 -5.53 -0.50 11.63
C LEU A 12 -4.59 -1.66 11.34
N ASN A 13 -3.53 -1.79 12.14
CA ASN A 13 -2.52 -2.82 11.91
C ASN A 13 -3.14 -4.22 11.99
N GLN A 14 -3.99 -4.47 12.99
CA GLN A 14 -4.70 -5.76 13.13
C GLN A 14 -5.59 -6.06 11.92
N ILE A 15 -6.28 -5.04 11.38
CA ILE A 15 -7.09 -5.17 10.16
C ILE A 15 -6.19 -5.50 8.97
N VAL A 16 -5.12 -4.73 8.76
CA VAL A 16 -4.16 -4.93 7.66
C VAL A 16 -3.55 -6.34 7.72
N ILE A 17 -3.10 -6.79 8.90
CA ILE A 17 -2.56 -8.14 9.10
C ILE A 17 -3.60 -9.21 8.76
N SER A 18 -4.86 -8.99 9.12
CA SER A 18 -5.96 -9.92 8.83
C SER A 18 -6.27 -9.98 7.33
N LEU A 19 -6.28 -8.84 6.64
CA LEU A 19 -6.46 -8.79 5.18
C LEU A 19 -5.28 -9.41 4.44
N LEU A 20 -4.05 -9.13 4.85
CA LEU A 20 -2.86 -9.76 4.28
C LEU A 20 -2.88 -11.29 4.49
N ARG A 21 -3.37 -11.77 5.64
CA ARG A 21 -3.57 -13.21 5.86
C ARG A 21 -4.55 -13.81 4.85
N LEU A 22 -5.63 -13.12 4.56
CA LEU A 22 -6.62 -13.57 3.58
C LEU A 22 -6.05 -13.52 2.16
N ILE A 23 -5.43 -12.41 1.76
CA ILE A 23 -4.78 -12.26 0.45
C ILE A 23 -3.75 -13.37 0.24
N LYS A 24 -2.93 -13.68 1.26
CA LYS A 24 -1.98 -14.80 1.22
C LYS A 24 -2.64 -16.13 0.80
N ARG A 25 -3.87 -16.40 1.25
CA ARG A 25 -4.59 -17.63 0.91
C ARG A 25 -5.17 -17.63 -0.50
N LEU A 26 -5.30 -16.45 -1.12
CA LEU A 26 -6.01 -16.27 -2.40
C LEU A 26 -5.06 -16.00 -3.58
N ILE A 27 -3.83 -15.54 -3.32
CA ILE A 27 -2.81 -15.34 -4.36
C ILE A 27 -2.23 -16.67 -4.83
N LYS A 28 -1.73 -16.70 -6.08
CA LYS A 28 -0.99 -17.83 -6.64
C LYS A 28 0.22 -18.21 -5.78
N GLU A 29 0.58 -19.50 -5.78
CA GLU A 29 1.63 -20.08 -4.92
C GLU A 29 3.00 -19.40 -5.08
N GLU A 30 3.38 -19.04 -6.30
CA GLU A 30 4.66 -18.36 -6.57
C GLU A 30 4.74 -16.99 -5.87
N SER A 31 3.67 -16.20 -5.94
CA SER A 31 3.54 -14.90 -5.26
C SER A 31 3.49 -15.05 -3.73
N ASN A 32 3.17 -16.25 -3.26
CA ASN A 32 2.92 -16.56 -1.86
C ASN A 32 4.21 -16.58 -1.02
N ALA A 33 5.36 -16.77 -1.67
CA ALA A 33 6.68 -16.70 -1.06
C ALA A 33 7.02 -15.31 -0.48
N PHE A 34 6.43 -14.25 -1.04
CA PHE A 34 6.70 -12.86 -0.67
C PHE A 34 5.85 -12.32 0.49
N LEU A 35 4.92 -13.12 1.00
CA LEU A 35 4.06 -12.71 2.09
C LEU A 35 4.04 -13.80 3.17
N ARG A 36 4.52 -13.48 4.37
CA ARG A 36 4.42 -14.34 5.55
C ARG A 36 3.49 -13.70 6.57
N VAL A 37 2.53 -14.47 7.09
CA VAL A 37 1.62 -13.97 8.12
C VAL A 37 1.49 -15.03 9.21
N ALA A 38 1.93 -14.71 10.42
CA ALA A 38 1.90 -15.61 11.57
C ALA A 38 1.81 -14.83 12.87
N ARG A 39 1.10 -15.36 13.87
CA ARG A 39 1.09 -14.84 15.26
C ARG A 39 0.87 -13.32 15.38
N GLY A 40 -0.08 -12.76 14.64
CA GLY A 40 -0.36 -11.32 14.69
C GLY A 40 0.70 -10.42 14.04
N ARG A 41 1.57 -10.99 13.20
CA ARG A 41 2.58 -10.29 12.42
C ARG A 41 2.39 -10.60 10.94
N ALA A 42 2.55 -9.59 10.09
CA ALA A 42 2.65 -9.74 8.64
C ALA A 42 4.02 -9.22 8.15
N ILE A 43 4.68 -9.99 7.31
CA ILE A 43 5.97 -9.67 6.71
C ILE A 43 5.80 -9.71 5.20
N VAL A 44 6.02 -8.57 4.56
CA VAL A 44 6.17 -8.45 3.11
C VAL A 44 7.66 -8.56 2.81
N ARG A 45 8.03 -9.52 1.97
CA ARG A 45 9.42 -9.84 1.62
C ARG A 45 9.71 -9.36 0.22
N GLY A 46 10.91 -8.80 0.02
CA GLY A 46 11.51 -8.76 -1.31
C GLY A 46 12.32 -10.04 -1.55
N VAL A 47 13.23 -9.98 -2.52
CA VAL A 47 14.05 -11.14 -2.92
C VAL A 47 14.99 -11.59 -1.79
N ASP A 48 15.74 -10.65 -1.22
CA ASP A 48 16.85 -10.99 -0.31
C ASP A 48 16.58 -10.64 1.17
N ARG A 49 15.56 -9.82 1.45
CA ARG A 49 15.25 -9.34 2.80
C ARG A 49 13.79 -8.95 2.96
N ASP A 50 13.40 -8.77 4.21
CA ASP A 50 12.08 -8.26 4.56
C ASP A 50 11.97 -6.78 4.14
N LEU A 51 10.97 -6.50 3.32
CA LEU A 51 10.66 -5.18 2.78
C LEU A 51 9.86 -4.37 3.78
N ALA A 52 8.87 -5.00 4.41
CA ALA A 52 8.07 -4.39 5.46
C ALA A 52 7.59 -5.42 6.48
N VAL A 53 7.54 -4.98 7.74
CA VAL A 53 7.05 -5.75 8.89
C VAL A 53 5.93 -4.95 9.54
N ILE A 54 4.78 -5.59 9.69
CA ILE A 54 3.58 -5.02 10.30
C ILE A 54 3.25 -5.88 11.52
N ASP A 55 3.36 -5.25 12.67
CA ASP A 55 2.99 -5.81 13.97
C ASP A 55 1.78 -5.06 14.52
N ALA A 56 1.21 -5.56 15.62
CA ALA A 56 0.06 -4.94 16.27
C ALA A 56 0.29 -3.45 16.58
N ASP A 57 1.53 -3.05 16.86
CA ASP A 57 1.84 -1.72 17.38
C ASP A 57 2.85 -0.93 16.52
N SER A 58 3.35 -1.53 15.44
CA SER A 58 4.34 -0.90 14.57
C SER A 58 4.23 -1.30 13.11
N ILE A 59 4.63 -0.38 12.24
CA ILE A 59 4.90 -0.61 10.82
C ILE A 59 6.34 -0.20 10.56
N LYS A 60 7.15 -1.14 10.11
CA LYS A 60 8.57 -0.92 9.81
C LYS A 60 8.84 -1.26 8.37
N ILE A 61 9.57 -0.41 7.67
CA ILE A 61 10.19 -0.78 6.40
C ILE A 61 11.62 -1.24 6.65
N LEU A 62 12.09 -2.16 5.80
CA LEU A 62 13.47 -2.66 5.82
C LEU A 62 13.87 -3.28 7.17
N SER A 63 12.89 -3.75 7.95
CA SER A 63 13.05 -4.30 9.32
C SER A 63 13.56 -3.35 10.40
N GLY A 64 13.80 -2.07 10.09
CA GLY A 64 14.45 -1.15 11.03
C GLY A 64 13.93 0.29 11.02
N PHE A 65 13.39 0.78 9.91
CA PHE A 65 12.87 2.15 9.83
C PHE A 65 11.38 2.16 10.19
N ASP A 66 11.09 2.62 11.40
CA ASP A 66 9.73 2.70 11.94
C ASP A 66 9.00 3.91 11.35
N ILE A 67 7.87 3.64 10.70
CA ILE A 67 7.02 4.63 10.03
C ILE A 67 5.66 4.77 10.72
N THR A 68 5.50 4.20 11.92
CA THR A 68 4.23 4.17 12.66
C THR A 68 3.73 5.57 13.00
N GLU A 69 4.62 6.51 13.27
CA GLU A 69 4.23 7.91 13.53
C GLU A 69 3.63 8.60 12.30
N LYS A 70 3.92 8.10 11.08
CA LYS A 70 3.42 8.69 9.82
C LYS A 70 1.95 8.33 9.54
N ILE A 71 1.43 7.29 10.22
CA ILE A 71 0.02 6.84 10.18
C ILE A 71 -0.78 7.25 11.42
N ALA A 72 -0.20 8.05 12.32
CA ALA A 72 -0.88 8.50 13.52
C ALA A 72 -1.58 9.84 13.25
N ALA A 73 -2.91 9.86 13.26
CA ALA A 73 -3.67 11.11 13.23
C ALA A 73 -4.95 11.02 14.10
N SER A 74 -5.24 12.11 14.80
CA SER A 74 -6.47 12.33 15.55
C SER A 74 -7.60 12.69 14.57
N GLY A 75 -8.48 11.75 14.26
CA GLY A 75 -9.56 11.99 13.31
C GLY A 75 -10.75 11.04 13.51
N ASN A 76 -11.88 11.39 12.88
CA ASN A 76 -13.11 10.63 12.95
C ASN A 76 -12.94 9.20 12.43
N ASN A 77 -13.53 8.25 13.16
CA ASN A 77 -13.50 6.83 12.82
C ASN A 77 -14.66 6.48 11.88
N CYS A 78 -14.35 5.73 10.82
CA CYS A 78 -15.33 5.05 9.97
C CYS A 78 -14.98 3.56 9.96
N THR A 79 -15.85 2.74 10.52
CA THR A 79 -15.56 1.32 10.74
C THR A 79 -15.32 0.58 9.42
N ILE A 80 -14.20 -0.15 9.37
CA ILE A 80 -13.91 -1.08 8.26
C ILE A 80 -14.67 -2.38 8.50
N ASP A 81 -15.59 -2.74 7.59
CA ASP A 81 -16.33 -4.00 7.67
C ASP A 81 -15.49 -5.16 7.13
N ASN A 82 -14.72 -5.78 8.01
CA ASN A 82 -13.84 -6.90 7.67
C ASN A 82 -14.59 -8.09 7.02
N LYS A 83 -15.85 -8.34 7.40
CA LYS A 83 -16.62 -9.45 6.81
C LYS A 83 -16.97 -9.16 5.35
N LYS A 84 -17.35 -7.91 5.08
CA LYS A 84 -17.67 -7.43 3.73
C LYS A 84 -16.44 -7.42 2.83
N VAL A 85 -15.30 -6.95 3.34
CA VAL A 85 -14.01 -7.00 2.62
C VAL A 85 -13.58 -8.45 2.36
N ALA A 86 -13.71 -9.33 3.35
CA ALA A 86 -13.36 -10.74 3.18
C ALA A 86 -14.23 -11.43 2.11
N ARG A 87 -15.54 -11.14 2.10
CA ARG A 87 -16.48 -11.64 1.08
C ARG A 87 -16.08 -11.18 -0.32
N PHE A 88 -15.76 -9.90 -0.46
CA PHE A 88 -15.29 -9.35 -1.73
C PHE A 88 -14.02 -10.06 -2.20
N LEU A 89 -12.97 -10.11 -1.38
CA LEU A 89 -11.70 -10.76 -1.75
C LEU A 89 -11.90 -12.24 -2.10
N THR A 90 -12.73 -12.96 -1.35
CA THR A 90 -13.06 -14.37 -1.62
C THR A 90 -13.81 -14.52 -2.94
N SER A 91 -14.65 -13.57 -3.33
CA SER A 91 -15.31 -13.58 -4.65
C SER A 91 -14.35 -13.45 -5.82
N LEU A 92 -13.11 -12.99 -5.57
CA LEU A 92 -12.03 -12.89 -6.56
C LEU A 92 -11.09 -14.12 -6.53
N SER A 93 -11.42 -15.15 -5.75
CA SER A 93 -10.56 -16.34 -5.60
C SER A 93 -10.20 -16.95 -6.95
N GLY A 94 -8.93 -17.35 -7.12
CA GLY A 94 -8.39 -17.86 -8.38
C GLY A 94 -8.12 -16.78 -9.45
N ARG A 95 -8.56 -15.54 -9.25
CA ARG A 95 -8.32 -14.41 -10.16
C ARG A 95 -7.27 -13.43 -9.65
N ILE A 96 -6.89 -13.51 -8.36
CA ILE A 96 -5.80 -12.71 -7.78
C ILE A 96 -4.45 -13.33 -8.14
N ILE A 97 -3.59 -12.54 -8.77
CA ILE A 97 -2.28 -12.98 -9.27
C ILE A 97 -1.22 -12.83 -8.18
N ARG A 98 -1.11 -11.65 -7.57
CA ARG A 98 -0.05 -11.33 -6.60
C ARG A 98 -0.44 -10.17 -5.68
N LEU A 99 0.28 -10.04 -4.57
CA LEU A 99 0.42 -8.78 -3.87
C LEU A 99 1.39 -7.90 -4.68
N ASN A 100 0.92 -6.77 -5.20
CA ASN A 100 1.72 -5.89 -6.04
C ASN A 100 2.60 -4.97 -5.18
N HIS A 101 1.97 -4.28 -4.24
CA HIS A 101 2.65 -3.48 -3.23
C HIS A 101 1.76 -3.29 -2.00
N ILE A 102 2.38 -2.89 -0.90
CA ILE A 102 1.68 -2.19 0.17
C ILE A 102 2.26 -0.79 0.26
N GLY A 103 1.55 0.16 0.87
CA GLY A 103 2.10 1.50 0.94
C GLY A 103 1.40 2.42 1.91
N LEU A 104 1.99 3.61 2.04
CA LEU A 104 1.48 4.69 2.84
C LEU A 104 1.45 5.98 2.03
N SER A 105 0.37 6.73 2.19
CA SER A 105 0.36 8.15 1.88
C SER A 105 0.33 8.97 3.16
N TYR A 106 1.15 10.02 3.22
CA TYR A 106 1.13 10.97 4.33
C TYR A 106 1.69 12.34 3.91
N SER A 107 1.46 13.34 4.76
CA SER A 107 1.97 14.70 4.54
C SER A 107 3.28 14.91 5.31
N CYS A 108 4.22 15.65 4.72
CA CYS A 108 5.50 15.98 5.32
C CYS A 108 5.85 17.46 5.11
N ALA A 109 6.70 18.00 5.99
CA ALA A 109 7.19 19.38 5.87
C ALA A 109 8.15 19.56 4.68
N SER A 110 8.96 18.53 4.39
CA SER A 110 9.93 18.54 3.30
C SER A 110 10.04 17.15 2.67
N ILE A 111 9.59 17.04 1.41
CA ILE A 111 9.73 15.82 0.62
C ILE A 111 11.21 15.43 0.48
N ARG A 112 12.09 16.42 0.29
CA ARG A 112 13.53 16.20 0.16
C ARG A 112 14.11 15.54 1.42
N GLN A 113 13.69 15.99 2.61
CA GLN A 113 14.16 15.41 3.87
C GLN A 113 13.66 13.97 4.06
N GLU A 114 12.39 13.70 3.76
CA GLU A 114 11.84 12.32 3.81
C GLU A 114 12.61 11.39 2.84
N ILE A 115 12.85 11.82 1.59
CA ILE A 115 13.65 11.06 0.63
C ILE A 115 15.05 10.74 1.17
N MET A 116 15.73 11.70 1.82
CA MET A 116 17.05 11.47 2.41
C MET A 116 16.99 10.44 3.55
N GLN A 117 15.94 10.47 4.39
CA GLN A 117 15.76 9.47 5.45
C GLN A 117 15.58 8.06 4.87
N TYR A 118 14.77 7.93 3.81
CA TYR A 118 14.59 6.66 3.12
C TYR A 118 15.88 6.16 2.46
N LYS A 119 16.61 7.04 1.76
CA LYS A 119 17.91 6.69 1.18
C LYS A 119 18.90 6.19 2.24
N LYS A 120 18.99 6.89 3.37
CA LYS A 120 19.83 6.47 4.50
C LYS A 120 19.43 5.10 5.05
N ALA A 121 18.13 4.84 5.20
CA ALA A 121 17.64 3.53 5.64
C ALA A 121 17.95 2.40 4.62
N LEU A 122 18.13 2.75 3.34
CA LEU A 122 18.44 1.82 2.26
C LEU A 122 19.93 1.54 2.08
N GLU A 123 20.84 2.31 2.69
CA GLU A 123 22.30 2.17 2.53
C GLU A 123 22.81 0.76 2.88
N THR A 124 22.15 0.09 3.82
CA THR A 124 22.49 -1.28 4.27
C THR A 124 21.71 -2.36 3.51
N SER A 125 21.10 -2.02 2.37
CA SER A 125 20.20 -2.89 1.62
C SER A 125 20.49 -2.92 0.13
N ASN A 126 20.12 -4.03 -0.51
CA ASN A 126 20.11 -4.13 -1.98
C ASN A 126 18.91 -3.43 -2.62
N PHE A 127 17.93 -2.98 -1.83
CA PHE A 127 16.79 -2.26 -2.36
C PHE A 127 17.16 -0.83 -2.72
N LYS A 128 16.43 -0.29 -3.70
CA LYS A 128 16.59 1.09 -4.14
C LYS A 128 15.29 1.86 -3.95
N LEU A 129 15.41 3.18 -4.00
CA LEU A 129 14.28 4.09 -4.02
C LEU A 129 14.02 4.49 -5.46
N TYR A 130 12.79 4.29 -5.91
CA TYR A 130 12.33 4.64 -7.25
C TYR A 130 11.25 5.71 -7.17
N GLU A 131 11.13 6.51 -8.21
CA GLU A 131 10.06 7.48 -8.42
C GLU A 131 9.21 7.06 -9.63
N GLU A 132 7.89 7.09 -9.45
CA GLU A 132 6.96 7.18 -10.57
C GLU A 132 6.75 8.66 -10.91
N PRO A 133 6.88 9.07 -12.19
CA PRO A 133 6.64 10.45 -12.58
C PRO A 133 5.28 10.97 -12.10
N SER A 134 5.30 11.90 -11.16
CA SER A 134 4.10 12.51 -10.57
C SER A 134 4.15 14.04 -10.67
N GLY A 135 2.99 14.69 -10.52
CA GLY A 135 2.90 16.16 -10.53
C GLY A 135 3.73 16.82 -9.42
N SER A 136 3.96 18.13 -9.53
CA SER A 136 4.92 18.87 -8.68
C SER A 136 4.65 18.89 -7.17
N LYS A 137 3.42 18.58 -6.73
CA LYS A 137 2.98 18.69 -5.32
C LYS A 137 3.11 17.38 -4.53
N ASN A 138 3.12 16.26 -5.23
CA ASN A 138 3.16 14.93 -4.63
C ASN A 138 4.33 14.14 -5.20
N LYS A 139 4.96 13.28 -4.40
CA LYS A 139 5.96 12.32 -4.88
C LYS A 139 5.49 10.91 -4.64
N TRP A 140 5.48 10.11 -5.70
CA TRP A 140 5.14 8.71 -5.68
C TRP A 140 6.42 7.91 -5.72
N LEU A 141 6.76 7.32 -4.59
CA LEU A 141 8.03 6.64 -4.38
C LEU A 141 7.79 5.15 -4.13
N PHE A 142 8.73 4.33 -4.56
CA PHE A 142 8.68 2.89 -4.38
C PHE A 142 10.01 2.38 -3.84
N ILE A 143 9.95 1.50 -2.85
CA ILE A 143 11.10 0.78 -2.32
C ILE A 143 10.99 -0.69 -2.70
N GLY A 144 12.07 -1.28 -3.20
CA GLY A 144 12.14 -2.72 -3.46
C GLY A 144 13.15 -3.07 -4.54
N ASP A 145 12.89 -4.16 -5.26
CA ASP A 145 13.64 -4.60 -6.43
C ASP A 145 12.74 -4.57 -7.68
N THR A 146 13.13 -3.76 -8.66
CA THR A 146 12.40 -3.66 -9.94
C THR A 146 12.84 -4.70 -10.97
N LYS A 147 13.98 -5.38 -10.76
CA LYS A 147 14.45 -6.47 -11.63
C LYS A 147 13.58 -7.71 -11.43
N ASN A 148 13.32 -8.09 -10.19
CA ASN A 148 12.30 -9.09 -9.87
C ASN A 148 10.91 -8.45 -9.85
N TRP A 149 10.31 -8.33 -11.03
CA TRP A 149 9.00 -7.72 -11.21
C TRP A 149 7.82 -8.50 -10.58
N ASN A 150 8.06 -9.69 -10.02
CA ASN A 150 7.07 -10.46 -9.26
C ASN A 150 7.09 -10.12 -7.76
N ALA A 151 8.22 -9.67 -7.20
CA ALA A 151 8.33 -9.35 -5.79
C ALA A 151 7.52 -8.09 -5.43
N PRO A 152 6.82 -7.98 -4.30
CA PRO A 152 6.08 -6.76 -3.96
C PRO A 152 7.01 -5.55 -3.76
N LEU A 153 6.49 -4.36 -4.01
CA LEU A 153 7.14 -3.09 -3.65
C LEU A 153 6.51 -2.50 -2.38
N PHE A 154 7.16 -1.50 -1.81
CA PHE A 154 6.59 -0.65 -0.76
C PHE A 154 6.39 0.75 -1.34
N GLU A 155 5.15 1.19 -1.46
CA GLU A 155 4.78 2.50 -1.99
C GLU A 155 4.77 3.57 -0.87
N ILE A 156 5.31 4.75 -1.19
CA ILE A 156 5.27 5.92 -0.34
C ILE A 156 4.77 7.09 -1.18
N VAL A 157 3.60 7.63 -0.83
CA VAL A 157 3.04 8.82 -1.47
C VAL A 157 3.18 10.02 -0.54
N LEU A 158 4.16 10.87 -0.83
CA LEU A 158 4.45 12.07 -0.05
C LEU A 158 3.68 13.28 -0.60
N THR A 159 3.01 14.00 0.29
CA THR A 159 2.46 15.34 -0.01
C THR A 159 3.22 16.39 0.79
N GLN A 160 3.83 17.38 0.13
CA GLN A 160 4.49 18.47 0.88
C GLN A 160 3.46 19.46 1.39
N ARG A 161 3.44 19.74 2.70
CA ARG A 161 2.57 20.76 3.30
C ARG A 161 3.31 21.59 4.33
N LYS A 162 3.00 22.90 4.34
CA LYS A 162 3.49 23.82 5.37
C LYS A 162 2.66 23.74 6.66
N ASN A 163 1.37 23.41 6.58
CA ASN A 163 0.43 23.31 7.70
C ASN A 163 -0.32 21.97 7.73
N ALA A 164 -0.69 21.50 8.92
CA ALA A 164 -1.31 20.19 9.20
C ALA A 164 -2.83 20.12 8.96
N GLU A 165 -3.40 20.97 8.09
CA GLU A 165 -4.84 20.94 7.82
C GLU A 165 -5.25 19.67 7.07
N ILE A 166 -6.30 19.02 7.58
CA ILE A 166 -6.86 17.77 7.06
C ILE A 166 -7.61 18.09 5.76
N THR A 167 -7.15 17.55 4.63
CA THR A 167 -7.85 17.68 3.34
C THR A 167 -8.10 16.29 2.73
N LYS A 168 -8.81 16.24 1.59
CA LYS A 168 -9.26 15.01 0.88
C LYS A 168 -8.16 13.93 0.72
N TRP A 169 -6.89 14.34 0.62
CA TRP A 169 -5.71 13.46 0.67
C TRP A 169 -5.28 13.24 2.12
N THR A 170 -6.12 12.51 2.83
CA THR A 170 -5.91 12.02 4.20
C THR A 170 -4.82 10.94 4.17
N PRO A 171 -4.03 10.77 5.25
CA PRO A 171 -3.16 9.62 5.36
C PRO A 171 -3.92 8.33 5.08
N HIS A 172 -3.32 7.44 4.28
CA HIS A 172 -3.93 6.16 4.00
C HIS A 172 -2.90 5.06 3.93
N PHE A 173 -3.31 3.88 4.38
CA PHE A 173 -2.62 2.63 4.15
C PHE A 173 -3.21 1.99 2.90
N GLN A 174 -2.36 1.58 1.96
CA GLN A 174 -2.77 0.91 0.74
C GLN A 174 -2.29 -0.54 0.76
N ILE A 175 -3.20 -1.46 0.43
CA ILE A 175 -2.87 -2.82 0.02
C ILE A 175 -3.26 -2.93 -1.44
N ASP A 176 -2.32 -3.26 -2.32
CA ASP A 176 -2.59 -3.34 -3.75
C ASP A 176 -2.27 -4.74 -4.28
N ILE A 177 -3.22 -5.30 -5.03
CA ILE A 177 -3.16 -6.64 -5.61
C ILE A 177 -3.32 -6.57 -7.13
N ASP A 178 -2.70 -7.49 -7.86
CA ASP A 178 -3.00 -7.67 -9.29
C ASP A 178 -4.06 -8.76 -9.48
N SER A 179 -4.94 -8.57 -10.46
CA SER A 179 -5.95 -9.54 -10.87
C SER A 179 -5.96 -9.75 -12.38
N THR A 180 -6.56 -10.86 -12.83
CA THR A 180 -6.83 -11.11 -14.26
C THR A 180 -8.12 -10.44 -14.76
N LEU A 181 -8.81 -9.68 -13.90
CA LEU A 181 -10.16 -9.15 -14.17
C LEU A 181 -10.10 -7.83 -14.94
N SER A 182 -11.13 -7.55 -15.72
CA SER A 182 -11.38 -6.24 -16.32
C SER A 182 -11.90 -5.22 -15.30
N VAL A 183 -11.93 -3.95 -15.69
CA VAL A 183 -12.49 -2.87 -14.85
C VAL A 183 -13.99 -3.09 -14.61
N GLU A 184 -14.71 -3.58 -15.61
CA GLU A 184 -16.15 -3.86 -15.57
C GLU A 184 -16.45 -5.01 -14.61
N GLU A 185 -15.76 -6.15 -14.75
CA GLU A 185 -15.91 -7.29 -13.84
C GLU A 185 -15.68 -6.89 -12.37
N LEU A 186 -14.66 -6.06 -12.13
CA LEU A 186 -14.35 -5.56 -10.79
C LEU A 186 -15.42 -4.60 -10.27
N ASN A 187 -15.96 -3.70 -11.10
CA ASN A 187 -17.04 -2.82 -10.68
C ASN A 187 -18.30 -3.63 -10.34
N THR A 188 -18.67 -4.63 -11.14
CA THR A 188 -19.80 -5.50 -10.82
C THR A 188 -19.60 -6.23 -9.48
N ALA A 189 -18.41 -6.78 -9.22
CA ALA A 189 -18.10 -7.45 -7.96
C ALA A 189 -18.13 -6.48 -6.77
N LEU A 190 -17.64 -5.25 -6.97
CA LEU A 190 -17.67 -4.18 -5.97
C LEU A 190 -19.10 -3.71 -5.70
N GLU A 191 -19.91 -3.46 -6.71
CA GLU A 191 -21.31 -3.05 -6.55
C GLU A 191 -22.13 -4.11 -5.83
N LYS A 192 -21.97 -5.39 -6.19
CA LYS A 192 -22.63 -6.51 -5.52
C LYS A 192 -22.27 -6.59 -4.03
N THR A 193 -21.03 -6.28 -3.67
CA THR A 193 -20.56 -6.43 -2.29
C THR A 193 -20.75 -5.16 -1.48
N PHE A 194 -20.36 -4.01 -2.03
CA PHE A 194 -20.30 -2.70 -1.38
C PHE A 194 -21.44 -1.76 -1.71
N GLY A 195 -22.22 -2.02 -2.76
CA GLY A 195 -23.28 -1.13 -3.26
C GLY A 195 -22.76 0.01 -4.14
N ALA A 196 -21.45 0.04 -4.43
CA ALA A 196 -20.81 1.03 -5.29
C ALA A 196 -19.51 0.47 -5.86
N GLY A 197 -19.10 0.97 -7.03
CA GLY A 197 -17.83 0.64 -7.68
C GLY A 197 -16.60 1.28 -7.01
N PHE A 198 -15.53 1.43 -7.78
CA PHE A 198 -14.29 2.08 -7.33
C PHE A 198 -14.52 3.54 -6.93
N ASP A 199 -13.83 3.98 -5.88
CA ASP A 199 -13.79 5.39 -5.48
C ASP A 199 -12.85 6.20 -6.39
N TRP A 200 -11.89 5.53 -7.03
CA TRP A 200 -11.02 6.09 -8.06
C TRP A 200 -10.54 5.01 -9.03
N LYS A 201 -10.42 5.31 -10.33
CA LYS A 201 -9.95 4.35 -11.35
C LYS A 201 -9.24 5.04 -12.52
N LEU A 202 -8.32 4.31 -13.14
CA LEU A 202 -7.76 4.63 -14.45
C LEU A 202 -8.21 3.59 -15.47
N THR A 203 -8.68 4.07 -16.62
CA THR A 203 -9.07 3.22 -17.76
C THR A 203 -8.00 3.18 -18.86
N ILE A 204 -6.86 3.85 -18.64
CA ILE A 204 -5.75 3.92 -19.59
C ILE A 204 -4.76 2.80 -19.30
N LYS A 205 -4.46 1.99 -20.32
CA LYS A 205 -3.52 0.87 -20.22
C LYS A 205 -2.11 1.36 -19.87
N ASN A 206 -1.46 0.70 -18.90
CA ASN A 206 -0.08 0.97 -18.48
C ASN A 206 0.24 2.41 -18.01
N TYR A 207 -0.76 3.19 -17.60
CA TYR A 207 -0.56 4.62 -17.28
C TYR A 207 0.09 4.88 -15.91
N GLY A 208 0.06 3.92 -14.98
CA GLY A 208 0.64 4.10 -13.65
C GLY A 208 0.34 2.93 -12.71
N THR A 209 0.70 3.10 -11.44
CA THR A 209 0.63 2.00 -10.46
C THR A 209 -0.80 1.58 -10.15
N VAL A 210 -1.80 2.47 -10.02
CA VAL A 210 -3.15 2.10 -9.57
C VAL A 210 -4.18 2.14 -10.70
N LEU A 211 -4.93 1.05 -10.92
CA LEU A 211 -5.97 1.00 -11.96
C LEU A 211 -7.40 1.09 -11.41
N GLY A 212 -7.62 0.61 -10.19
CA GLY A 212 -8.84 0.83 -9.42
C GLY A 212 -8.53 0.85 -7.94
N MET A 213 -9.11 1.79 -7.20
CA MET A 213 -8.95 1.94 -5.75
C MET A 213 -10.31 2.00 -5.08
N LYS A 214 -10.48 1.20 -4.03
CA LYS A 214 -11.63 1.23 -3.13
C LYS A 214 -11.18 1.62 -1.73
N ILE A 215 -11.82 2.63 -1.14
CA ILE A 215 -11.67 3.00 0.27
C ILE A 215 -12.55 2.05 1.09
N LEU A 216 -11.92 1.27 1.96
CA LEU A 216 -12.60 0.26 2.78
C LEU A 216 -13.19 0.84 4.07
N GLY A 217 -12.68 1.99 4.50
CA GLY A 217 -13.03 2.67 5.75
C GLY A 217 -11.82 3.44 6.31
N SER A 218 -11.91 3.90 7.55
CA SER A 218 -10.81 4.63 8.21
C SER A 218 -10.79 4.44 9.73
N THR A 219 -9.60 4.28 10.29
CA THR A 219 -9.40 4.18 11.75
C THR A 219 -8.32 5.17 12.17
N ASN A 220 -8.62 5.93 13.22
CA ASN A 220 -7.80 7.02 13.75
C ASN A 220 -7.32 7.94 12.62
N GLY A 221 -8.28 8.49 11.87
CA GLY A 221 -8.02 9.41 10.76
C GLY A 221 -7.27 8.82 9.55
N THR A 222 -6.87 7.54 9.59
CA THR A 222 -6.14 6.89 8.48
C THR A 222 -7.07 6.01 7.67
N LYS A 223 -7.17 6.25 6.36
CA LYS A 223 -7.98 5.41 5.47
C LYS A 223 -7.26 4.09 5.19
N LEU A 224 -8.02 3.02 5.03
CA LEU A 224 -7.51 1.78 4.46
C LEU A 224 -8.04 1.65 3.02
N CYS A 225 -7.13 1.59 2.06
CA CYS A 225 -7.43 1.49 0.65
C CYS A 225 -7.05 0.09 0.13
N LEU A 226 -7.91 -0.47 -0.72
CA LEU A 226 -7.62 -1.64 -1.54
C LEU A 226 -7.43 -1.18 -2.98
N GLY A 227 -6.20 -1.25 -3.46
CA GLY A 227 -5.85 -1.10 -4.86
C GLY A 227 -5.98 -2.43 -5.60
N ILE A 228 -6.53 -2.41 -6.81
CA ILE A 228 -6.69 -3.60 -7.64
C ILE A 228 -6.22 -3.29 -9.06
N GLY A 229 -5.14 -3.96 -9.45
CA GLY A 229 -4.68 -4.03 -10.83
C GLY A 229 -5.61 -4.89 -11.65
N THR A 230 -6.05 -4.34 -12.77
CA THR A 230 -6.82 -5.06 -13.79
C THR A 230 -5.89 -5.75 -14.78
N ASN A 231 -6.47 -6.46 -15.75
CA ASN A 231 -5.79 -6.98 -16.92
C ASN A 231 -5.06 -5.91 -17.78
N LEU A 232 -5.32 -4.61 -17.53
CA LEU A 232 -4.62 -3.51 -18.17
C LEU A 232 -3.29 -3.16 -17.49
N ARG A 233 -2.99 -3.71 -16.30
CA ARG A 233 -1.73 -3.43 -15.58
C ARG A 233 -0.63 -4.33 -16.11
N ASN A 234 0.36 -3.72 -16.75
CA ASN A 234 1.62 -4.40 -17.03
C ASN A 234 2.65 -4.04 -15.92
N THR A 235 2.64 -4.84 -14.85
CA THR A 235 3.53 -4.66 -13.69
C THR A 235 5.01 -4.73 -14.08
N GLU A 236 5.38 -5.56 -15.05
CA GLU A 236 6.76 -5.62 -15.54
C GLU A 236 7.16 -4.32 -16.25
N TYR A 237 6.30 -3.84 -17.17
CA TYR A 237 6.52 -2.56 -17.86
C TYR A 237 6.63 -1.41 -16.87
N HIS A 238 5.70 -1.34 -15.90
CA HIS A 238 5.72 -0.32 -14.86
C HIS A 238 7.07 -0.28 -14.14
N ARG A 239 7.53 -1.42 -13.64
CA ARG A 239 8.78 -1.51 -12.88
C ARG A 239 10.04 -1.26 -13.71
N LYS A 240 10.06 -1.73 -14.96
CA LYS A 240 11.25 -1.63 -15.83
C LYS A 240 11.32 -0.32 -16.61
N ARG A 241 10.19 0.31 -16.92
CA ARG A 241 10.11 1.44 -17.86
C ARG A 241 9.59 2.71 -17.23
N VAL A 242 8.61 2.63 -16.33
CA VAL A 242 8.00 3.81 -15.70
C VAL A 242 8.81 4.25 -14.49
N LEU A 243 9.10 3.34 -13.57
CA LEU A 243 9.86 3.64 -12.36
C LEU A 243 11.31 4.06 -12.70
N LYS A 244 11.75 5.17 -12.11
CA LYS A 244 13.11 5.71 -12.25
C LYS A 244 13.83 5.67 -10.91
N GLU A 245 15.01 5.08 -10.87
CA GLU A 245 15.82 5.05 -9.65
C GLU A 245 16.26 6.48 -9.28
N LEU A 246 16.04 6.85 -8.01
CA LEU A 246 16.51 8.09 -7.44
C LEU A 246 17.96 7.92 -6.98
N LYS A 247 18.90 8.37 -7.81
CA LYS A 247 20.32 8.50 -7.47
C LYS A 247 20.52 9.48 -6.33
#